data_AF-A0A947BW50-F1
#
_entry.id   AF-A0A947BW50-F1
#
_cell.length_a   1.000
_cell.length_b   1.000
_cell.length_c   1.000
_cell.angle_alpha   90.00
_cell.angle_beta   90.00
_cell.angle_gamma   90.00
#
_symmetry.space_group_name_H-M   'P 1'
#
loop_
_entity.id
_entity.type
_entity.pdbx_description
1 polymer ?
#
loop_
_entity_poly.entity_id
_entity_poly.type
_entity_poly.pdbx_seq_one_letter_code
_entity_poly.pdbx_strand_id
1 'polypeptide(L)'
;MPNPAYDSALTTGKVVIRKWWFNTNSTKNQMSLQFQQAVERPDNQVSVNSMLISLEQGTEALGNTTNVTALRSFNADKASAILGSREGDATMGSPVLFASDFYEKLGLPAGVQLAIQVTENFDKNPYSKTQSPKVNPSTGEVVLATNPATGTQMPVYRHTELVMANQCQHVFITGEARKLPGMPDLGAVANAAASGGINS
;
A
#
# COMPACT_ATOMS: atom_id res chain seq x y z
N MET A 1 -11.04 18.16 13.37
CA MET A 1 -12.09 18.05 12.33
C MET A 1 -11.41 17.59 11.05
N PRO A 2 -12.03 16.72 10.24
CA PRO A 2 -11.53 16.38 8.90
C PRO A 2 -11.29 17.65 8.09
N ASN A 3 -10.22 17.69 7.30
CA ASN A 3 -9.85 18.85 6.48
C ASN A 3 -10.33 18.66 5.03
N PRO A 4 -11.42 19.32 4.58
CA PRO A 4 -11.96 19.11 3.24
C PRO A 4 -10.99 19.50 2.11
N ALA A 5 -10.08 20.43 2.39
CA ALA A 5 -9.04 20.82 1.42
C ALA A 5 -8.04 19.68 1.17
N TYR A 6 -7.79 18.84 2.18
CA TYR A 6 -6.92 17.67 2.04
C TYR A 6 -7.56 16.62 1.15
N ASP A 7 -8.84 16.32 1.39
CA ASP A 7 -9.60 15.35 0.59
C ASP A 7 -9.69 15.80 -0.86
N SER A 8 -9.99 17.09 -1.08
CA SER A 8 -10.01 17.69 -2.41
C SER A 8 -8.64 17.59 -3.09
N ALA A 9 -7.54 17.85 -2.37
CA ALA A 9 -6.20 17.73 -2.93
C ALA A 9 -5.86 16.28 -3.33
N LEU A 10 -6.25 15.28 -2.55
CA LEU A 10 -6.04 13.87 -2.90
C LEU A 10 -6.79 13.47 -4.17
N THR A 11 -7.99 13.99 -4.41
CA THR A 11 -8.76 13.68 -5.64
C THR A 11 -8.10 14.19 -6.93
N THR A 12 -7.11 15.09 -6.83
CA THR A 12 -6.36 15.54 -8.01
C THR A 12 -5.39 14.50 -8.56
N GLY A 13 -5.16 13.39 -7.84
CA GLY A 13 -4.14 12.40 -8.19
C GLY A 13 -2.70 12.87 -7.98
N LYS A 14 -2.48 14.11 -7.53
CA LYS A 14 -1.15 14.64 -7.17
C LYS A 14 -0.71 14.12 -5.81
N VAL A 15 0.60 14.12 -5.58
CA VAL A 15 1.18 13.79 -4.28
C VAL A 15 1.02 14.97 -3.32
N VAL A 16 0.41 14.70 -2.16
CA VAL A 16 0.16 15.66 -1.08
C VAL A 16 1.02 15.32 0.13
N ILE A 17 1.49 16.31 0.88
CA ILE A 17 2.11 16.10 2.19
C ILE A 17 0.99 15.87 3.22
N ARG A 18 0.92 14.66 3.77
CA ARG A 18 -0.09 14.28 4.77
C ARG A 18 0.30 14.72 6.17
N LYS A 19 1.51 14.35 6.61
CA LYS A 19 1.94 14.53 8.00
C LYS A 19 3.45 14.76 8.05
N TRP A 20 3.90 15.58 8.99
CA TRP A 20 5.33 15.76 9.26
C TRP A 20 5.59 15.87 10.75
N TRP A 21 6.76 15.40 11.17
CA TRP A 21 7.19 15.46 12.57
C TRP A 21 8.70 15.49 12.70
N PHE A 22 9.19 16.11 13.77
CA PHE A 22 10.60 16.08 14.13
C PHE A 22 11.01 14.67 14.56
N ASN A 23 12.15 14.20 14.06
CA ASN A 23 12.63 12.87 14.42
C ASN A 23 13.36 12.92 15.75
N THR A 24 12.65 12.60 16.84
CA THR A 24 13.21 12.54 18.19
C THR A 24 14.12 11.35 18.45
N ASN A 25 14.09 10.34 17.57
CA ASN A 25 14.93 9.13 17.67
C ASN A 25 16.28 9.28 16.93
N SER A 26 16.57 10.45 16.37
CA SER A 26 17.83 10.74 15.70
C SER A 26 18.56 11.89 16.39
N THR A 27 19.89 11.79 16.48
CA THR A 27 20.75 12.91 16.89
C THR A 27 20.94 13.93 15.76
N LYS A 28 20.48 13.63 14.55
CA LYS A 28 20.57 14.50 13.38
C LYS A 28 19.39 15.46 13.34
N ASN A 29 19.62 16.67 12.84
CA ASN A 29 18.57 17.68 12.63
C ASN A 29 17.63 17.26 11.49
N GLN A 30 16.69 16.36 11.77
CA GLN A 30 15.87 15.69 10.77
C GLN A 30 14.38 15.72 11.11
N MET A 31 13.56 15.88 10.07
CA MET A 31 12.12 15.71 10.10
C MET A 31 11.71 14.59 9.15
N SER A 32 10.71 13.83 9.54
CA SER A 32 10.06 12.85 8.69
C SER A 32 8.83 13.47 8.06
N LEU A 33 8.69 13.35 6.75
CA LEU A 33 7.51 13.77 5.99
C LEU A 33 6.86 12.54 5.39
N GLN A 34 5.56 12.40 5.64
CA GLN A 34 4.68 11.42 5.03
C GLN A 34 3.93 12.07 3.86
N PHE A 35 4.13 11.52 2.68
CA PHE A 35 3.43 11.87 1.46
C PHE A 35 2.28 10.89 1.24
N GLN A 36 1.21 11.34 0.59
CA GLN A 36 0.09 10.50 0.19
C GLN A 36 -0.35 10.85 -1.25
N GLN A 37 -0.78 9.83 -1.99
CA GLN A 37 -1.34 9.97 -3.34
C GLN A 37 -2.47 8.96 -3.52
N ALA A 38 -3.53 9.36 -4.23
CA ALA A 38 -4.50 8.44 -4.79
C ALA A 38 -3.98 7.93 -6.15
N VAL A 39 -3.72 6.62 -6.26
CA VAL A 39 -3.19 5.98 -7.47
C VAL A 39 -4.27 5.10 -8.08
N GLU A 40 -4.47 5.21 -9.39
CA GLU A 40 -5.40 4.36 -10.14
C GLU A 40 -4.98 2.88 -10.09
N ARG A 41 -5.95 1.99 -9.93
CA ARG A 41 -5.77 0.55 -9.98
C ARG A 41 -5.69 0.10 -11.45
N PRO A 42 -4.93 -0.95 -11.79
CA PRO A 42 -4.85 -1.43 -13.18
C PRO A 42 -6.21 -1.91 -13.72
N ASP A 43 -6.55 -1.52 -14.96
CA ASP A 43 -7.83 -1.78 -15.65
C ASP A 43 -7.95 -3.17 -16.33
N ASN A 44 -7.03 -4.09 -16.09
CA ASN A 44 -6.86 -5.28 -16.93
C ASN A 44 -7.99 -6.31 -16.69
N GLN A 45 -8.58 -6.90 -17.74
CA GLN A 45 -9.65 -7.94 -17.66
C GLN A 45 -9.32 -9.21 -16.82
N VAL A 46 -8.08 -9.40 -16.37
CA VAL A 46 -7.70 -10.42 -15.37
C VAL A 46 -8.08 -9.98 -13.94
N SER A 47 -8.60 -8.76 -13.77
CA SER A 47 -9.01 -8.13 -12.51
C SER A 47 -10.50 -8.29 -12.17
N VAL A 48 -11.25 -9.15 -12.88
CA VAL A 48 -12.65 -9.47 -12.50
C VAL A 48 -12.71 -9.95 -11.04
N ASN A 49 -11.68 -10.65 -10.57
CA ASN A 49 -11.56 -11.03 -9.16
C ASN A 49 -11.27 -9.82 -8.24
N SER A 50 -10.52 -8.81 -8.67
CA SER A 50 -10.32 -7.57 -7.91
C SER A 50 -11.60 -6.73 -7.80
N MET A 51 -12.47 -6.83 -8.81
CA MET A 51 -13.79 -6.19 -8.84
C MET A 51 -14.81 -6.94 -7.97
N LEU A 52 -14.78 -8.29 -7.98
CA LEU A 52 -15.54 -9.13 -7.05
C LEU A 52 -15.10 -8.94 -5.60
N ILE A 53 -13.79 -8.85 -5.33
CA ILE A 53 -13.23 -8.53 -4.01
C ILE A 53 -13.70 -7.15 -3.53
N SER A 54 -13.89 -6.17 -4.44
CA SER A 54 -14.39 -4.84 -4.08
C SER A 54 -15.89 -4.84 -3.76
N LEU A 55 -16.67 -5.72 -4.38
CA LEU A 55 -18.08 -6.02 -4.03
C LEU A 55 -18.19 -6.78 -2.70
N GLU A 56 -17.26 -7.71 -2.43
CA GLU A 56 -17.18 -8.51 -1.20
C GLU A 56 -16.67 -7.72 0.02
N GLN A 57 -16.00 -6.58 -0.19
CA GLN A 57 -15.46 -5.70 0.87
C GLN A 57 -16.47 -4.72 1.46
N GLY A 58 -17.73 -4.71 0.99
CA GLY A 58 -18.77 -3.79 1.50
C GLY A 58 -18.41 -2.31 1.35
N THR A 59 -17.46 -1.99 0.47
CA THR A 59 -17.09 -0.62 0.12
C THR A 59 -18.05 -0.14 -0.96
N GLU A 60 -19.25 0.30 -0.56
CA GLU A 60 -20.16 1.05 -1.41
C GLU A 60 -19.58 2.44 -1.70
N ALA A 61 -18.55 2.44 -2.54
CA ALA A 61 -18.11 3.48 -3.47
C ALA A 61 -16.94 2.86 -4.25
N LEU A 62 -17.24 2.27 -5.41
CA LEU A 62 -16.28 1.76 -6.39
C LEU A 62 -15.40 2.91 -6.90
N GLY A 63 -14.40 3.31 -6.11
CA GLY A 63 -13.32 4.17 -6.58
C GLY A 63 -12.26 3.32 -7.28
N ASN A 64 -11.87 3.70 -8.49
CA ASN A 64 -10.75 3.08 -9.21
C ASN A 64 -9.39 3.38 -8.58
N THR A 65 -9.33 4.03 -7.41
CA THR A 65 -8.09 4.52 -6.80
C THR A 65 -7.79 3.84 -5.47
N THR A 66 -6.50 3.67 -5.16
CA THR A 66 -6.00 3.30 -3.83
C THR A 66 -5.14 4.43 -3.28
N ASN A 67 -5.29 4.71 -1.99
CA ASN A 67 -4.42 5.64 -1.30
C ASN A 67 -3.10 4.95 -0.93
N VAL A 68 -1.98 5.52 -1.34
CA VAL A 68 -0.63 5.04 -1.03
C VAL A 68 0.17 6.15 -0.37
N THR A 69 1.10 5.76 0.50
CA THR A 69 1.94 6.72 1.22
C THR A 69 3.41 6.44 1.04
N ALA A 70 4.24 7.47 1.02
CA ALA A 70 5.69 7.35 1.04
C ALA A 70 6.27 8.19 2.18
N LEU A 71 7.42 7.77 2.72
CA LEU A 71 8.11 8.48 3.80
C LEU A 71 9.49 8.92 3.32
N ARG A 72 9.86 10.17 3.59
CA ARG A 72 11.22 10.68 3.37
C ARG A 72 11.66 11.50 4.57
N SER A 73 12.96 11.49 4.82
CA SER A 73 13.60 12.29 5.86
C SER A 73 14.25 13.52 5.24
N PHE A 74 14.05 14.68 5.85
CA PHE A 74 14.60 15.97 5.40
C PHE A 74 15.35 16.66 6.53
N ASN A 75 16.21 17.61 6.18
CA ASN A 75 16.76 18.55 7.16
C ASN A 75 15.62 19.37 7.80
N ALA A 76 15.57 19.42 9.13
CA ALA A 76 14.42 19.98 9.83
C ALA A 76 14.26 21.49 9.63
N ASP A 77 15.36 22.25 9.58
CA ASP A 77 15.30 23.71 9.44
C ASP A 77 14.78 24.10 8.07
N LYS A 78 15.30 23.46 7.02
CA LYS A 78 14.81 23.69 5.64
C LYS A 78 13.35 23.28 5.49
N ALA A 79 12.97 22.12 6.00
CA ALA A 79 11.59 21.63 5.88
C ALA A 79 10.61 22.51 6.67
N SER A 80 10.92 22.85 7.92
CA SER A 80 10.05 23.67 8.76
C SER A 80 9.91 25.12 8.28
N ALA A 81 10.95 25.69 7.66
CA ALA A 81 10.84 27.00 7.01
C ALA A 81 9.81 27.01 5.87
N ILE A 82 9.65 25.88 5.15
CA ILE A 82 8.67 25.74 4.06
C ILE A 82 7.28 25.37 4.60
N LEU A 83 7.22 24.43 5.55
CA LEU A 83 5.99 23.89 6.12
C LEU A 83 5.33 24.85 7.14
N GLY A 84 6.08 25.83 7.64
CA GLY A 84 5.66 26.76 8.69
C GLY A 84 5.71 26.19 10.10
N SER A 85 6.01 24.89 10.27
CA SER A 85 6.11 24.23 11.57
C SER A 85 7.04 23.01 11.52
N ARG A 86 7.45 22.52 12.71
CA ARG A 86 8.19 21.26 12.85
C ARG A 86 7.30 20.02 12.97
N GLU A 87 6.01 20.22 13.21
CA GLU A 87 5.01 19.16 13.31
C GLU A 87 3.69 19.64 12.71
N GLY A 88 3.00 18.74 12.02
CA GLY A 88 1.70 19.02 11.44
C GLY A 88 1.08 17.81 10.77
N ASP A 89 -0.23 17.88 10.61
CA ASP A 89 -1.08 16.85 10.01
C ASP A 89 -2.17 17.53 9.17
N ALA A 90 -2.04 17.41 7.84
CA ALA A 90 -2.95 18.01 6.88
C ALA A 90 -4.37 17.45 7.01
N THR A 91 -4.53 16.24 7.54
CA THR A 91 -5.86 15.65 7.79
C THR A 91 -6.58 16.30 8.97
N MET A 92 -5.82 16.97 9.85
CA MET A 92 -6.29 17.55 11.11
C MET A 92 -6.18 19.09 11.14
N GLY A 93 -6.18 19.72 9.97
CA GLY A 93 -6.25 21.19 9.84
C GLY A 93 -4.91 21.90 9.65
N SER A 94 -3.79 21.17 9.53
CA SER A 94 -2.55 21.80 9.04
C SER A 94 -2.67 22.16 7.55
N PRO A 95 -1.84 23.09 7.03
CA PRO A 95 -1.87 23.47 5.63
C PRO A 95 -1.70 22.29 4.69
N VAL A 96 -2.45 22.30 3.59
CA VAL A 96 -2.35 21.30 2.53
C VAL A 96 -1.31 21.78 1.52
N LEU A 97 -0.26 20.98 1.33
CA LEU A 97 0.85 21.31 0.43
C LEU A 97 1.07 20.14 -0.54
N PHE A 98 1.21 20.45 -1.83
CA PHE A 98 1.62 19.47 -2.81
C PHE A 98 3.13 19.21 -2.69
N ALA A 99 3.53 17.97 -2.98
CA ALA A 99 4.94 17.60 -2.96
C ALA A 99 5.74 18.39 -4.01
N SER A 100 5.17 18.66 -5.18
CA SER A 100 5.80 19.48 -6.23
C SER A 100 6.26 20.83 -5.68
N ASP A 101 5.36 21.54 -5.00
CA ASP A 101 5.60 22.90 -4.52
C ASP A 101 6.61 22.91 -3.37
N PHE A 102 6.58 21.87 -2.53
CA PHE A 102 7.57 21.68 -1.47
C PHE A 102 8.97 21.45 -2.03
N TYR A 103 9.10 20.57 -3.03
CA TYR A 103 10.38 20.28 -3.66
C TYR A 103 10.91 21.46 -4.51
N GLU A 104 10.02 22.20 -5.16
CA GLU A 104 10.38 23.44 -5.85
C GLU A 104 11.01 24.45 -4.89
N LYS A 105 10.39 24.67 -3.72
CA LYS A 105 10.94 25.52 -2.65
C LYS A 105 12.26 25.00 -2.06
N LEU A 106 12.54 23.69 -2.17
CA LEU A 106 13.84 23.11 -1.80
C LEU A 106 14.92 23.30 -2.88
N GLY A 107 14.56 23.81 -4.07
CA GLY A 107 15.47 24.07 -5.18
C GLY A 107 15.36 23.09 -6.34
N LEU A 108 14.33 22.23 -6.38
CA LEU A 108 14.02 21.44 -7.57
C LEU A 108 13.46 22.36 -8.67
N PRO A 109 13.74 22.14 -9.97
CA PRO A 109 13.15 22.96 -11.03
C PRO A 109 11.62 22.98 -10.99
N ALA A 110 11.03 24.14 -11.31
CA ALA A 110 9.59 24.30 -11.39
C ALA A 110 8.97 23.36 -12.44
N GLY A 111 7.72 22.95 -12.22
CA GLY A 111 6.99 22.05 -13.11
C GLY A 111 7.37 20.57 -12.96
N VAL A 112 8.26 20.22 -12.04
CA VAL A 112 8.51 18.82 -11.69
C VAL A 112 7.29 18.22 -11.01
N GLN A 113 6.81 17.11 -11.58
CA GLN A 113 5.76 16.28 -10.99
C GLN A 113 6.36 15.08 -10.28
N LEU A 114 5.79 14.75 -9.13
CA LEU A 114 6.17 13.60 -8.31
C LEU A 114 5.02 12.59 -8.28
N ALA A 115 5.36 11.33 -8.09
CA ALA A 115 4.41 10.24 -7.91
C ALA A 115 4.94 9.26 -6.85
N ILE A 116 4.04 8.50 -6.24
CA ILE A 116 4.37 7.40 -5.34
C ILE A 116 4.31 6.10 -6.16
N GLN A 117 5.49 5.58 -6.48
CA GLN A 117 5.63 4.27 -7.08
C GLN A 117 5.25 3.19 -6.06
N VAL A 118 4.56 2.15 -6.56
CA VAL A 118 4.22 0.96 -5.79
C VAL A 118 4.91 -0.23 -6.41
N THR A 119 5.70 -0.95 -5.63
CA THR A 119 6.38 -2.18 -6.05
C THR A 119 6.00 -3.30 -5.10
N GLU A 120 5.38 -4.34 -5.63
CA GLU A 120 5.09 -5.58 -4.90
C GLU A 120 6.14 -6.64 -5.25
N ASN A 121 6.74 -7.27 -4.23
CA ASN A 121 7.72 -8.34 -4.37
C ASN A 121 7.63 -9.33 -3.20
N PHE A 122 8.55 -10.30 -3.14
CA PHE A 122 8.61 -11.32 -2.09
C PHE A 122 9.58 -10.96 -0.95
N ASP A 123 10.25 -9.82 -1.07
CA ASP A 123 11.30 -9.40 -0.16
C ASP A 123 10.74 -8.45 0.89
N LYS A 124 10.86 -8.84 2.16
CA LYS A 124 10.62 -7.92 3.26
C LYS A 124 11.71 -6.85 3.25
N ASN A 125 11.32 -5.59 3.47
CA ASN A 125 12.27 -4.49 3.63
C ASN A 125 13.17 -4.77 4.84
N PRO A 126 14.50 -4.95 4.65
CA PRO A 126 15.39 -5.32 5.73
C PRO A 126 15.52 -4.23 6.80
N TYR A 127 15.16 -2.99 6.47
CA TYR A 127 15.22 -1.85 7.38
C TYR A 127 13.90 -1.60 8.12
N SER A 128 12.80 -2.27 7.74
CA SER A 128 11.50 -2.09 8.37
C SER A 128 11.20 -3.20 9.38
N LYS A 129 11.21 -2.84 10.67
CA LYS A 129 10.83 -3.75 11.76
C LYS A 129 9.32 -4.02 11.81
N THR A 130 8.52 -3.15 11.22
CA THR A 130 7.05 -3.17 11.32
C THR A 130 6.36 -3.46 9.99
N GLN A 131 7.10 -3.67 8.89
CA GLN A 131 6.47 -4.04 7.62
C GLN A 131 5.84 -5.43 7.75
N SER A 132 4.54 -5.46 7.50
CA SER A 132 3.75 -6.67 7.38
C SER A 132 3.53 -7.03 5.91
N PRO A 133 3.31 -8.32 5.60
CA PRO A 133 2.83 -8.72 4.29
C PRO A 133 1.55 -8.00 3.89
N LYS A 134 1.30 -7.94 2.59
CA LYS A 134 0.02 -7.51 2.03
C LYS A 134 -1.06 -8.45 2.54
N VAL A 135 -2.12 -7.89 3.09
CA VAL A 135 -3.29 -8.62 3.60
C VAL A 135 -4.48 -8.33 2.71
N ASN A 136 -5.29 -9.34 2.43
CA ASN A 136 -6.59 -9.15 1.79
C ASN A 136 -7.54 -8.49 2.80
N PRO A 137 -8.06 -7.28 2.53
CA PRO A 137 -8.95 -6.59 3.46
C PRO A 137 -10.25 -7.34 3.78
N SER A 138 -10.78 -8.17 2.87
CA SER A 138 -12.03 -8.91 3.11
C SER A 138 -11.84 -10.13 4.00
N THR A 139 -10.74 -10.86 3.82
CA THR A 139 -10.50 -12.11 4.55
C THR A 139 -9.58 -11.93 5.76
N GLY A 140 -8.82 -10.84 5.83
CA GLY A 140 -7.76 -10.65 6.81
C GLY A 140 -6.56 -11.59 6.60
N GLU A 141 -6.56 -12.38 5.52
CA GLU A 141 -5.48 -13.33 5.24
C GLU A 141 -4.33 -12.66 4.47
N VAL A 142 -3.11 -13.16 4.71
CA VAL A 142 -1.92 -12.74 3.98
C VAL A 142 -2.05 -13.16 2.51
N VAL A 143 -1.77 -12.22 1.60
CA VAL A 143 -1.68 -12.49 0.18
C VAL A 143 -0.41 -13.29 -0.10
N LEU A 144 -0.59 -14.50 -0.63
CA LEU A 144 0.48 -15.39 -1.08
C LEU A 144 0.50 -15.42 -2.61
N ALA A 145 1.68 -15.58 -3.20
CA ALA A 145 1.86 -15.86 -4.62
C ALA A 145 3.08 -16.75 -4.85
N THR A 146 3.09 -17.50 -5.96
CA THR A 146 4.24 -18.33 -6.33
C THR A 146 5.40 -17.44 -6.80
N ASN A 147 6.55 -17.54 -6.13
CA ASN A 147 7.76 -16.88 -6.58
C ASN A 147 8.31 -17.60 -7.82
N PRO A 148 8.41 -16.95 -8.99
CA PRO A 148 8.84 -17.60 -10.22
C PRO A 148 10.29 -18.11 -10.18
N ALA A 149 11.14 -17.53 -9.32
CA ALA A 149 12.53 -17.94 -9.19
C ALA A 149 12.71 -19.22 -8.37
N THR A 150 11.83 -19.47 -7.39
CA THR A 150 11.96 -20.59 -6.45
C THR A 150 10.84 -21.62 -6.59
N GLY A 151 9.74 -21.28 -7.27
CA GLY A 151 8.55 -22.12 -7.38
C GLY A 151 7.75 -22.26 -6.07
N THR A 152 8.08 -21.49 -5.04
CA THR A 152 7.45 -21.59 -3.71
C THR A 152 6.42 -20.49 -3.48
N GLN A 153 5.31 -20.82 -2.81
CA GLN A 153 4.36 -19.80 -2.35
C GLN A 153 4.99 -18.96 -1.23
N MET A 154 5.00 -17.65 -1.43
CA MET A 154 5.60 -16.69 -0.52
C MET A 154 4.66 -15.52 -0.26
N PRO A 155 4.74 -14.88 0.93
CA PRO A 155 4.01 -13.66 1.20
C PRO A 155 4.46 -12.52 0.28
N VAL A 156 3.49 -11.76 -0.21
CA VAL A 156 3.72 -10.57 -1.02
C VAL A 156 3.91 -9.36 -0.09
N TYR A 157 4.97 -8.58 -0.30
CA TYR A 157 5.24 -7.32 0.39
C TYR A 157 5.05 -6.16 -0.57
N ARG A 158 4.48 -5.06 -0.06
CA ARG A 158 4.33 -3.81 -0.78
C ARG A 158 5.37 -2.81 -0.32
N HIS A 159 6.09 -2.25 -1.29
CA HIS A 159 7.03 -1.15 -1.11
C HIS A 159 6.51 0.07 -1.85
N THR A 160 6.73 1.23 -1.27
CA THR A 160 6.27 2.51 -1.81
C THR A 160 7.41 3.50 -1.81
N GLU A 161 7.62 4.18 -2.92
CA GLU A 161 8.70 5.14 -3.07
C GLU A 161 8.21 6.43 -3.74
N LEU A 162 8.65 7.58 -3.23
CA LEU A 162 8.42 8.87 -3.89
C LEU A 162 9.45 9.06 -5.02
N VAL A 163 8.97 9.11 -6.25
CA VAL A 163 9.79 9.23 -7.47
C VAL A 163 9.32 10.38 -8.35
N MET A 164 10.10 10.72 -9.38
CA MET A 164 9.66 11.61 -10.44
C MET A 164 8.51 10.95 -11.21
N ALA A 165 7.44 11.69 -11.51
CA ALA A 165 6.25 11.11 -12.13
C ALA A 165 6.54 10.44 -13.50
N ASN A 166 7.45 11.02 -14.29
CA ASN A 166 7.89 10.46 -15.57
C ASN A 166 8.72 9.16 -15.46
N GLN A 167 9.15 8.80 -14.26
CA GLN A 167 9.90 7.57 -13.97
C GLN A 167 9.06 6.56 -13.17
N CYS A 168 7.82 6.90 -12.84
CA CYS A 168 6.96 6.07 -12.01
C CYS A 168 6.53 4.80 -12.75
N GLN A 169 6.91 3.63 -12.23
CA GLN A 169 6.51 2.34 -12.78
C GLN A 169 5.95 1.45 -11.67
N HIS A 170 4.64 1.22 -11.71
CA HIS A 170 4.00 0.33 -10.74
C HIS A 170 4.25 -1.13 -11.08
N VAL A 171 4.52 -1.94 -10.06
CA VAL A 171 4.60 -3.40 -10.15
C VAL A 171 3.65 -3.99 -9.11
N PHE A 172 2.69 -4.80 -9.56
CA PHE A 172 1.72 -5.47 -8.71
C PHE A 172 1.81 -6.98 -8.90
N ILE A 173 1.69 -7.72 -7.80
CA ILE A 173 1.63 -9.18 -7.81
C ILE A 173 0.18 -9.60 -7.54
N THR A 174 -0.38 -10.35 -8.48
CA THR A 174 -1.68 -11.00 -8.32
C THR A 174 -1.53 -12.12 -7.29
N GLY A 175 -2.33 -12.05 -6.22
CA GLY A 175 -2.37 -13.12 -5.23
C GLY A 175 -2.99 -14.39 -5.81
N GLU A 176 -2.52 -15.54 -5.36
CA GLU A 176 -3.19 -16.82 -5.57
C GLU A 176 -4.14 -17.09 -4.41
N ALA A 177 -5.29 -17.71 -4.69
CA ALA A 177 -6.14 -18.24 -3.63
C ALA A 177 -5.35 -19.29 -2.84
N ARG A 178 -5.39 -19.21 -1.50
CA ARG A 178 -4.83 -20.23 -0.63
C ARG A 178 -5.41 -21.58 -1.04
N LYS A 179 -4.59 -22.48 -1.60
CA LYS A 179 -4.96 -23.91 -1.66
C LYS A 179 -5.02 -24.39 -0.23
N LEU A 180 -6.21 -24.43 0.36
CA LEU A 180 -6.44 -25.23 1.56
C LEU A 180 -5.95 -26.65 1.23
N PRO A 181 -5.19 -27.32 2.11
CA PRO A 181 -4.95 -28.74 1.94
C PRO A 181 -6.32 -29.37 1.74
N GLY A 182 -6.51 -30.05 0.61
CA GLY A 182 -7.80 -30.64 0.24
C GLY A 182 -8.32 -31.40 1.45
N MET A 183 -9.54 -31.09 1.88
CA MET A 183 -10.20 -31.93 2.86
C MET A 183 -10.05 -33.38 2.38
N PRO A 184 -9.58 -34.29 3.24
CA PRO A 184 -9.56 -35.70 2.88
C PRO A 184 -10.96 -36.06 2.40
N ASP A 185 -11.06 -36.65 1.21
CA ASP A 185 -12.30 -37.06 0.61
C ASP A 185 -13.07 -37.94 1.60
N LEU A 186 -14.10 -37.37 2.23
CA LEU A 186 -14.95 -38.10 3.18
C LEU A 186 -15.74 -39.23 2.47
N GLY A 187 -15.75 -39.27 1.14
CA GLY A 187 -16.26 -40.38 0.34
C GLY A 187 -15.44 -41.66 0.47
N ALA A 188 -14.15 -41.58 0.80
CA ALA A 188 -13.31 -42.76 0.99
C ALA A 188 -13.54 -43.45 2.35
N VAL A 189 -13.93 -42.70 3.39
CA VAL A 189 -14.21 -43.26 4.73
C VAL A 189 -15.62 -43.85 4.83
N ALA A 190 -16.58 -43.38 4.02
CA ALA A 190 -17.92 -43.95 3.94
C ALA A 190 -17.96 -45.33 3.27
N ASN A 191 -17.08 -45.58 2.28
CA ASN A 191 -17.03 -46.87 1.58
C ASN A 191 -16.32 -47.99 2.37
N ALA A 192 -15.47 -47.65 3.34
CA ALA A 192 -14.83 -48.66 4.20
C ALA A 192 -15.75 -49.20 5.30
N ALA A 193 -16.79 -48.46 5.68
CA ALA A 193 -17.76 -48.89 6.69
C ALA A 193 -18.91 -49.76 6.12
N ALA A 194 -19.10 -49.78 4.80
CA ALA A 194 -20.14 -50.56 4.13
C ALA A 194 -19.71 -51.99 3.74
N SER A 195 -18.41 -52.32 3.78
CA SER A 195 -17.89 -53.66 3.43
C SER A 195 -17.61 -54.57 4.63
N GLY A 196 -17.80 -54.09 5.86
CA GLY A 196 -17.65 -54.87 7.10
C GLY A 196 -18.94 -55.55 7.52
N GLY A 197 -19.54 -56.34 6.63
CA GLY A 197 -20.72 -57.15 6.93
C GLY A 197 -20.43 -58.14 8.06
N ILE A 198 -21.24 -58.08 9.11
CA ILE A 198 -21.32 -59.06 10.20
C ILE A 198 -21.77 -60.38 9.57
N ASN A 199 -20.87 -61.36 9.47
CA ASN A 199 -21.27 -62.73 9.21
C ASN A 199 -21.84 -63.34 10.49
N SER A 200 -22.95 -64.05 10.29
CA SER A 200 -23.77 -64.80 11.24
C SER A 200 -23.01 -65.92 11.94
#